data_AF-A0A3E1B5Z0-F1
#
_entry.id   AF-A0A3E1B5Z0-F1
#
_cell.length_a   1.000
_cell.length_b   1.000
_cell.length_c   1.000
_cell.angle_alpha   90.00
_cell.angle_beta   90.00
_cell.angle_gamma   90.00
#
_symmetry.space_group_name_H-M   'P 1'
#
loop_
_entity.id
_entity.type
_entity.pdbx_description
1 polymer ?
#
loop_
_entity_poly.entity_id
_entity_poly.type
_entity_poly.pdbx_seq_one_letter_code
_entity_poly.pdbx_strand_id
1 'polypeptide(L)' 'MTRFAAVAEREFASALQAMTDDELFKLMADLEARGQAGRPADEVFAKIVLIESAIERRFPGQMLWKGRPHQFVMR' A
#
# COMPACT_ATOMS: atom_id res chain seq x y z
N MET A 1 -0.60 21.35 -4.40
CA MET A 1 -0.89 19.92 -4.67
C MET A 1 -2.40 19.71 -4.57
N THR A 2 -2.98 19.06 -5.56
CA THR A 2 -4.36 19.22 -6.03
C THR A 2 -5.39 18.45 -5.19
N ARG A 3 -6.52 19.09 -4.88
CA ARG A 3 -7.70 18.51 -4.19
C ARG A 3 -8.18 17.19 -4.78
N PHE A 4 -7.96 16.97 -6.08
CA PHE A 4 -8.29 15.73 -6.80
C PHE A 4 -7.47 14.52 -6.34
N ALA A 5 -6.18 14.68 -6.05
CA ALA A 5 -5.34 13.58 -5.54
C ALA A 5 -5.80 13.15 -4.14
N ALA A 6 -6.13 14.11 -3.27
CA ALA A 6 -6.65 13.82 -1.94
C ALA A 6 -8.02 13.12 -1.94
N VAL A 7 -8.86 13.38 -2.94
CA VAL A 7 -10.12 12.63 -3.13
C VAL A 7 -9.81 11.20 -3.57
N ALA A 8 -8.94 11.02 -4.57
CA ALA A 8 -8.55 9.70 -5.04
C ALA A 8 -7.92 8.83 -3.94
N GLU A 9 -7.09 9.41 -3.07
CA GLU A 9 -6.52 8.72 -1.89
C GLU A 9 -7.60 8.27 -0.90
N ARG A 10 -8.61 9.10 -0.64
CA ARG A 10 -9.71 8.77 0.29
C ARG A 10 -10.61 7.67 -0.27
N GLU A 11 -10.96 7.74 -1.54
CA GLU A 11 -11.73 6.70 -2.22
C GLU A 11 -10.96 5.36 -2.20
N PHE A 12 -9.65 5.41 -2.47
CA PHE A 12 -8.80 4.24 -2.39
C PHE A 12 -8.75 3.67 -0.96
N ALA A 13 -8.53 4.51 0.04
CA ALA A 13 -8.52 4.10 1.45
C ALA A 13 -9.88 3.52 1.92
N SER A 14 -10.99 3.98 1.35
CA SER A 14 -12.31 3.41 1.60
C SER A 14 -12.46 2.03 0.96
N ALA A 15 -12.02 1.87 -0.29
CA ALA A 15 -12.02 0.56 -0.96
C ALA A 15 -11.17 -0.47 -0.21
N LEU A 16 -10.03 -0.07 0.35
CA LEU A 16 -9.19 -0.94 1.16
C LEU A 16 -9.89 -1.44 2.43
N GLN A 17 -10.88 -0.74 2.98
CA GLN A 17 -11.63 -1.21 4.15
C GLN A 17 -12.63 -2.32 3.79
N ALA A 18 -13.14 -2.33 2.55
CA ALA A 18 -14.08 -3.33 2.08
C ALA A 18 -13.40 -4.64 1.61
N MET A 19 -12.09 -4.60 1.33
CA MET A 19 -11.33 -5.78 0.92
C MET A 19 -11.20 -6.81 2.04
N THR A 20 -11.21 -8.08 1.69
CA THR A 20 -10.77 -9.17 2.59
C THR A 20 -9.26 -9.11 2.80
N ASP A 21 -8.76 -9.86 3.78
CA ASP A 21 -7.32 -9.87 4.09
C ASP A 21 -6.50 -10.47 2.94
N ASP A 22 -6.97 -11.56 2.33
CA ASP A 22 -6.32 -12.18 1.16
C ASP A 22 -6.24 -11.23 -0.03
N GLU A 23 -7.30 -10.48 -0.30
CA GLU A 23 -7.32 -9.46 -1.37
C GLU A 23 -6.32 -8.34 -1.08
N LEU A 24 -6.24 -7.90 0.17
CA LEU A 24 -5.33 -6.84 0.60
C LEU A 24 -3.86 -7.28 0.46
N PHE A 25 -3.53 -8.50 0.87
CA PHE A 25 -2.19 -9.06 0.70
C PHE A 25 -1.82 -9.29 -0.77
N LYS A 26 -2.77 -9.78 -1.58
CA LYS A 26 -2.56 -9.96 -3.03
C LYS A 26 -2.31 -8.63 -3.73
N LEU A 27 -3.05 -7.58 -3.35
CA LEU A 27 -2.89 -6.24 -3.90
C LEU A 27 -1.52 -5.64 -3.54
N MET A 28 -1.04 -5.83 -2.30
CA MET A 28 0.30 -5.39 -1.90
C MET A 28 1.37 -6.01 -2.80
N ALA A 29 1.33 -7.34 -2.97
CA ALA A 29 2.32 -8.06 -3.77
C ALA A 29 2.34 -7.60 -5.24
N ASP A 30 1.17 -7.35 -5.82
CA ASP A 30 1.05 -6.84 -7.20
C ASP A 30 1.61 -5.41 -7.34
N LEU A 31 1.40 -4.54 -6.35
CA LEU A 31 1.95 -3.18 -6.36
C LEU A 31 3.46 -3.15 -6.18
N GLU A 32 4.02 -3.98 -5.30
CA GLU A 32 5.46 -4.13 -5.13
C GLU A 32 6.12 -4.62 -6.43
N ALA A 33 5.53 -5.61 -7.09
CA ALA A 33 5.99 -6.10 -8.39
C ALA A 33 5.94 -5.00 -9.47
N ARG A 34 4.89 -4.17 -9.48
CA ARG A 34 4.75 -3.04 -10.42
C ARG A 34 5.76 -1.92 -10.15
N GLY A 35 6.10 -1.67 -8.87
CA GLY A 35 7.12 -0.71 -8.47
C GLY A 35 8.51 -1.11 -8.97
N GLN A 36 8.79 -2.42 -9.00
CA GLN A 36 10.04 -2.97 -9.55
C GLN A 36 10.11 -2.87 -11.09
N ALA A 37 8.97 -2.78 -11.77
CA ALA A 37 8.85 -2.77 -13.23
C ALA A 37 8.97 -1.37 -13.89
N GLY A 38 9.41 -0.33 -13.16
CA GLY A 38 9.71 0.99 -13.72
C GLY A 38 8.51 1.89 -14.01
N ARG A 39 7.32 1.59 -13.45
CA ARG A 39 6.16 2.51 -13.45
C ARG A 39 6.44 3.75 -12.58
N PRO A 40 5.66 4.85 -12.70
CA PRO A 40 5.84 6.04 -11.88
C PRO A 40 5.89 5.66 -10.40
N ALA A 41 7.08 5.74 -9.81
CA ALA A 41 7.35 5.25 -8.48
C ALA A 41 6.43 5.94 -7.46
N ASP A 42 6.12 7.23 -7.66
CA ASP A 42 5.38 8.05 -6.72
C ASP A 42 3.94 7.58 -6.49
N GLU A 43 3.20 7.23 -7.56
CA GLU A 43 1.80 6.77 -7.42
C GLU A 43 1.74 5.35 -6.85
N VAL A 44 2.65 4.47 -7.29
CA VAL A 44 2.76 3.11 -6.76
C VAL A 44 3.15 3.15 -5.29
N PHE A 45 4.09 4.03 -4.93
CA PHE A 45 4.55 4.23 -3.57
C PHE A 45 3.43 4.77 -2.67
N ALA A 46 2.67 5.78 -3.13
CA ALA A 46 1.51 6.29 -2.38
C ALA A 46 0.48 5.18 -2.08
N LYS A 47 0.21 4.30 -3.06
CA LYS A 47 -0.71 3.16 -2.88
C LYS A 47 -0.16 2.10 -1.92
N ILE A 48 1.14 1.81 -1.99
CA ILE A 48 1.83 0.89 -1.07
C ILE A 48 1.68 1.40 0.37
N VAL A 49 1.99 2.67 0.63
CA VAL A 49 1.87 3.28 1.98
C VAL A 49 0.43 3.20 2.54
N LEU A 50 -0.57 3.41 1.69
CA LEU A 50 -1.98 3.30 2.10
C LEU A 50 -2.38 1.86 2.44
N ILE A 51 -1.88 0.88 1.69
CA ILE A 51 -2.13 -0.54 1.96
C ILE A 51 -1.39 -0.99 3.21
N GLU A 52 -0.14 -0.56 3.42
CA GLU A 52 0.60 -0.82 4.66
C GLU A 52 -0.19 -0.33 5.87
N SER A 53 -0.72 0.89 5.80
CA SER A 53 -1.54 1.47 6.86
C SER A 53 -2.86 0.70 7.07
N ALA A 54 -3.44 0.12 6.01
CA ALA A 54 -4.63 -0.73 6.13
C ALA A 54 -4.30 -2.08 6.79
N ILE A 55 -3.16 -2.68 6.44
CA ILE A 55 -2.69 -3.95 6.99
C ILE A 55 -2.32 -3.79 8.46
N GLU A 56 -1.56 -2.76 8.83
CA GLU A 56 -1.18 -2.50 10.23
C GLU A 56 -2.40 -2.29 11.14
N ARG A 57 -3.47 -1.69 10.63
CA ARG A 57 -4.72 -1.55 11.40
C ARG A 57 -5.45 -2.86 11.64
N ARG A 58 -5.33 -3.83 10.72
CA ARG A 58 -5.98 -5.15 10.80
C ARG A 58 -5.14 -6.16 11.56
N PHE A 59 -3.82 -6.08 11.42
CA PHE A 59 -2.84 -6.97 12.01
C PHE A 59 -1.75 -6.19 12.73
N PRO A 60 -2.07 -5.50 13.85
CA PRO A 60 -1.12 -4.64 14.54
C PRO A 60 0.15 -5.40 14.93
N GLY A 61 1.31 -4.85 14.56
CA GLY A 61 2.62 -5.45 14.86
C GLY A 61 2.96 -6.72 14.09
N GLN A 62 2.10 -7.20 13.18
CA GLN A 62 2.47 -8.27 12.26
C GLN A 62 3.09 -7.64 11.01
N MET A 63 4.41 -7.48 11.04
CA MET A 63 5.16 -7.05 9.85
C MET A 63 4.85 -8.00 8.69
N LEU A 64 4.53 -7.43 7.53
CA LEU A 64 4.64 -8.08 6.22
C LEU A 64 6.11 -8.35 5.89
N TRP A 65 6.74 -9.22 6.67
CA TRP A 65 8.10 -9.66 6.43
C TRP A 65 8.09 -10.84 5.48
N LYS A 66 7.91 -10.60 4.18
CA LYS A 66 8.46 -11.48 3.12
C LYS A 66 8.65 -10.68 1.84
N GLY A 67 9.80 -10.00 1.72
CA GLY A 67 10.31 -9.56 0.42
C GLY A 67 10.85 -8.13 0.30
N ARG A 68 10.74 -7.30 1.34
CA ARG A 68 11.17 -5.90 1.23
C ARG A 68 12.69 -5.74 1.35
N PRO A 69 13.38 -5.08 0.39
CA PRO A 69 14.71 -4.55 0.67
C PRO A 69 14.58 -3.51 1.79
N HIS A 70 15.52 -3.55 2.73
CA HIS A 70 15.58 -2.85 4.03
C HIS A 70 15.49 -1.30 4.01
N GLN A 71 15.06 -0.67 2.93
CA GLN A 71 15.06 0.78 2.72
C GLN A 71 13.78 1.47 3.24
N PHE A 72 12.76 0.71 3.63
CA PHE A 72 11.55 1.24 4.29
C PHE A 72 11.39 0.67 5.69
N VAL A 73 12.41 0.87 6.52
CA VAL A 73 12.24 0.87 7.97
C VAL A 73 11.98 2.33 8.35
N MET A 74 10.71 2.72 8.49
CA MET A 74 10.40 4.00 9.12
C MET A 74 10.87 3.92 10.57
N ARG A 75 11.90 4.70 10.86
CA ARG A 75 12.28 5.07 12.21
C ARG A 75 11.33 6.14 12.73
#